data_AF-A0A399PTP1-F1
#
_entry.id   AF-A0A399PTP1-F1
#
_cell.length_a   1.000
_cell.length_b   1.000
_cell.length_c   1.000
_cell.angle_alpha   90.00
_cell.angle_beta   90.00
_cell.angle_gamma   90.00
#
_symmetry.space_group_name_H-M   'P 1'
#
loop_
_entity.id
_entity.type
_entity.pdbx_description
1 polymer ?
#
loop_
_entity_poly.entity_id
_entity_poly.type
_entity_poly.pdbx_seq_one_letter_code
_entity_poly.pdbx_strand_id
1 'polypeptide(L)'
;MRLTTRAKRELSSQETKDTATVSNTLLVTSITAFATLVAAGFGAYALVSSAKLNRIEGCIKRVDEREMITRKKAEDLLGDMGSFLGSFAGSKEIPREPGKQVMKSAFALTAYAPVELNYVALKLAVTVQLGLSAHTNEQMESAIAAAKESFSGWNGNYIKHMRSFEDERSKCSEL
;
A
#
# COMPACT_ATOMS: atom_id res chain seq x y z
N MET A 1 94.71 0.55 -13.76
CA MET A 1 93.77 -0.58 -13.53
C MET A 1 92.96 -0.35 -12.25
N ARG A 2 92.00 0.59 -12.23
CA ARG A 2 91.11 0.90 -11.09
C ARG A 2 89.76 1.48 -11.57
N LEU A 3 89.03 0.74 -12.41
CA LEU A 3 87.71 1.18 -12.93
C LEU A 3 86.57 0.19 -12.69
N THR A 4 86.82 -0.96 -12.05
CA THR A 4 85.82 -2.05 -11.96
C THR A 4 85.01 -2.10 -10.66
N THR A 5 85.32 -1.27 -9.65
CA THR A 5 84.65 -1.34 -8.33
C THR A 5 83.49 -0.35 -8.12
N ARG A 6 83.33 0.67 -8.97
CA ARG A 6 82.18 1.61 -8.88
C ARG A 6 80.92 1.05 -9.54
N ALA A 7 81.04 0.48 -10.75
CA ALA A 7 79.89 -0.05 -11.49
C ALA A 7 79.17 -1.21 -10.76
N LYS A 8 79.90 -2.06 -10.03
CA LYS A 8 79.31 -3.19 -9.29
C LYS A 8 78.49 -2.74 -8.07
N ARG A 9 78.76 -1.55 -7.52
CA ARG A 9 78.02 -1.01 -6.35
C ARG A 9 76.70 -0.35 -6.75
N GLU A 10 76.60 0.17 -7.96
CA GLU A 10 75.35 0.76 -8.48
C GLU A 10 74.37 -0.33 -8.94
N LEU A 11 74.84 -1.40 -9.58
CA LEU A 11 73.97 -2.54 -9.95
C LEU A 11 73.32 -3.22 -8.72
N SER A 12 74.09 -3.44 -7.64
CA SER A 12 73.58 -4.07 -6.41
C SER A 12 72.58 -3.19 -5.63
N SER A 13 72.70 -1.87 -5.74
CA SER A 13 71.80 -0.91 -5.10
C SER A 13 70.49 -0.73 -5.91
N GLN A 14 70.54 -0.96 -7.22
CA GLN A 14 69.40 -0.85 -8.12
C GLN A 14 68.51 -2.11 -8.05
N GLU A 15 69.11 -3.31 -8.00
CA GLU A 15 68.40 -4.59 -7.89
C GLU A 15 67.61 -4.74 -6.56
N THR A 16 68.12 -4.16 -5.48
CA THR A 16 67.44 -4.16 -4.16
C THR A 16 66.29 -3.14 -4.07
N LYS A 17 66.40 -1.99 -4.77
CA LYS A 17 65.32 -1.00 -4.86
C LYS A 17 64.14 -1.50 -5.70
N ASP A 18 64.42 -2.17 -6.80
CA ASP A 18 63.37 -2.69 -7.69
C ASP A 18 62.60 -3.84 -7.04
N THR A 19 63.28 -4.74 -6.31
CA THR A 19 62.62 -5.85 -5.60
C THR A 19 61.73 -5.37 -4.44
N ALA A 20 62.16 -4.36 -3.69
CA ALA A 20 61.35 -3.75 -2.62
C ALA A 20 60.14 -2.98 -3.18
N THR A 21 60.31 -2.32 -4.34
CA THR A 21 59.23 -1.57 -5.00
C THR A 21 58.19 -2.53 -5.59
N VAL A 22 58.60 -3.63 -6.22
CA VAL A 22 57.70 -4.67 -6.74
C VAL A 22 56.93 -5.35 -5.62
N SER A 23 57.59 -5.70 -4.49
CA SER A 23 56.92 -6.31 -3.33
C SER A 23 55.87 -5.39 -2.70
N ASN A 24 56.16 -4.09 -2.57
CA ASN A 24 55.20 -3.11 -2.05
C ASN A 24 54.03 -2.88 -3.01
N THR A 25 54.29 -2.90 -4.32
CA THR A 25 53.25 -2.75 -5.35
C THR A 25 52.32 -3.96 -5.38
N LEU A 26 52.84 -5.18 -5.17
CA LEU A 26 52.06 -6.42 -5.04
C LEU A 26 51.19 -6.44 -3.78
N LEU A 27 51.68 -5.90 -2.66
CA LEU A 27 50.90 -5.74 -1.44
C LEU A 27 49.80 -4.68 -1.57
N VAL A 28 50.10 -3.54 -2.18
CA VAL A 28 49.09 -2.48 -2.38
C VAL A 28 47.99 -2.96 -3.35
N THR A 29 48.37 -3.63 -4.44
CA THR A 29 47.38 -4.17 -5.40
C THR A 29 46.50 -5.25 -4.79
N SER A 30 47.05 -6.14 -3.96
CA SER A 30 46.25 -7.18 -3.27
C SER A 30 45.29 -6.58 -2.24
N ILE A 31 45.71 -5.59 -1.46
CA ILE A 31 44.84 -4.86 -0.52
C ILE A 31 43.73 -4.11 -1.27
N THR A 32 44.06 -3.48 -2.39
CA THR A 32 43.08 -2.75 -3.21
C THR A 32 42.06 -3.69 -3.87
N ALA A 33 42.51 -4.86 -4.35
CA ALA A 33 41.63 -5.89 -4.89
C ALA A 33 40.69 -6.47 -3.82
N PHE A 34 41.20 -6.68 -2.60
CA PHE A 34 40.37 -7.13 -1.50
C PHE A 34 39.36 -6.05 -1.06
N ALA A 35 39.80 -4.80 -0.93
CA ALA A 35 38.92 -3.68 -0.57
C ALA A 35 37.80 -3.46 -1.59
N THR A 36 38.10 -3.61 -2.89
CA THR A 36 37.09 -3.50 -3.96
C THR A 36 36.09 -4.67 -3.94
N LEU A 37 36.53 -5.91 -3.68
CA LEU A 37 35.65 -7.06 -3.51
C LEU A 37 34.73 -6.91 -2.29
N VAL A 38 35.27 -6.45 -1.17
CA VAL A 38 34.49 -6.18 0.05
C VAL A 38 33.48 -5.07 -0.18
N ALA A 39 33.89 -3.96 -0.80
CA ALA A 39 32.99 -2.86 -1.15
C ALA A 39 31.89 -3.30 -2.14
N ALA A 40 32.21 -4.12 -3.14
CA ALA A 40 31.23 -4.68 -4.07
C ALA A 40 30.25 -5.63 -3.35
N GLY A 41 30.73 -6.45 -2.42
CA GLY A 41 29.90 -7.33 -1.60
C GLY A 41 28.93 -6.56 -0.70
N PHE A 42 29.41 -5.54 0.02
CA PHE A 42 28.55 -4.65 0.80
C PHE A 42 27.56 -3.87 -0.08
N GLY A 43 27.98 -3.41 -1.26
CA GLY A 43 27.11 -2.74 -2.22
C GLY A 43 25.99 -3.64 -2.73
N ALA A 44 26.29 -4.89 -3.09
CA ALA A 44 25.30 -5.87 -3.52
C ALA A 44 24.32 -6.21 -2.39
N TYR A 45 24.81 -6.40 -1.16
CA TYR A 45 23.97 -6.64 0.01
C TYR A 45 23.06 -5.45 0.32
N ALA A 46 23.59 -4.22 0.27
CA ALA A 46 22.81 -3.00 0.47
C ALA A 46 21.70 -2.87 -0.58
N LEU A 47 22.00 -3.14 -1.86
CA LEU A 47 21.00 -3.10 -2.93
C LEU A 47 19.89 -4.15 -2.73
N VAL A 48 20.23 -5.38 -2.35
CA VAL A 48 19.24 -6.43 -2.08
C VAL A 48 18.38 -6.09 -0.86
N SER A 49 19.00 -5.57 0.21
CA SER A 49 18.29 -5.13 1.41
C SER A 49 17.34 -3.96 1.12
N SER A 50 17.81 -2.94 0.39
CA SER A 50 16.98 -1.80 -0.02
C SER A 50 15.85 -2.22 -0.96
N ALA A 51 16.10 -3.15 -1.90
CA ALA A 51 15.06 -3.67 -2.76
C ALA A 51 13.96 -4.40 -1.98
N LYS A 52 14.32 -5.16 -0.93
CA LYS A 52 13.36 -5.80 -0.04
C LYS A 52 12.53 -4.77 0.73
N LEU A 53 13.17 -3.76 1.33
CA LEU A 53 12.48 -2.69 2.05
C LEU A 53 11.50 -1.93 1.14
N ASN A 54 11.92 -1.57 -0.08
CA ASN A 54 11.06 -0.89 -1.05
C ASN A 54 9.84 -1.74 -1.45
N ARG A 55 9.98 -3.07 -1.51
CA ARG A 55 8.86 -3.98 -1.78
C ARG A 55 7.86 -4.01 -0.62
N ILE A 56 8.36 -4.08 0.61
CA ILE A 56 7.54 -4.06 1.82
C ILE A 56 6.78 -2.73 1.91
N GLU A 57 7.48 -1.60 1.78
CA GLU A 57 6.89 -0.26 1.81
C GLU A 57 5.85 -0.07 0.69
N GLY A 58 6.18 -0.49 -0.54
CA GLY A 58 5.24 -0.45 -1.67
C GLY A 58 4.03 -1.38 -1.51
N CYS A 59 4.16 -2.47 -0.76
CA CYS A 59 3.03 -3.32 -0.39
C CYS A 59 2.13 -2.60 0.62
N ILE A 60 2.68 -2.12 1.73
CA ILE A 60 1.95 -1.41 2.79
C ILE A 60 1.21 -0.20 2.22
N LYS A 61 1.90 0.62 1.42
CA LYS A 61 1.29 1.81 0.79
C LYS A 61 0.04 1.48 -0.05
N ARG A 62 0.05 0.38 -0.80
CA ARG A 62 -1.11 -0.07 -1.60
C ARG A 62 -2.25 -0.61 -0.73
N VAL A 63 -1.95 -1.18 0.43
CA VAL A 63 -2.96 -1.61 1.41
C VAL A 63 -3.61 -0.37 2.04
N ASP A 64 -2.80 0.58 2.49
CA ASP A 64 -3.28 1.83 3.11
C ASP A 64 -4.10 2.69 2.15
N GLU A 65 -3.70 2.77 0.88
CA GLU A 65 -4.47 3.48 -0.14
C GLU A 65 -5.85 2.86 -0.36
N ARG A 66 -5.93 1.52 -0.43
CA ARG A 66 -7.21 0.81 -0.55
C ARG A 66 -8.07 1.01 0.70
N GLU A 67 -7.49 0.90 1.89
CA GLU A 67 -8.22 1.15 3.13
C GLU A 67 -8.78 2.58 3.18
N MET A 68 -7.96 3.58 2.87
CA MET A 68 -8.36 4.98 2.88
C MET A 68 -9.51 5.25 1.90
N ILE A 69 -9.43 4.72 0.67
CA ILE A 69 -10.49 4.87 -0.32
C ILE A 69 -11.77 4.20 0.17
N THR A 70 -11.70 2.99 0.70
CA THR A 70 -12.88 2.29 1.22
C THR A 70 -13.52 3.02 2.41
N ARG A 71 -12.71 3.52 3.36
CA ARG A 71 -13.20 4.35 4.48
C ARG A 71 -13.91 5.59 3.97
N LYS A 72 -13.31 6.30 3.02
CA LYS A 72 -13.89 7.51 2.43
C LYS A 72 -15.23 7.20 1.74
N LYS A 73 -15.32 6.11 0.98
CA LYS A 73 -16.57 5.72 0.31
C LYS A 73 -17.65 5.25 1.28
N ALA A 74 -17.26 4.60 2.37
CA ALA A 74 -18.20 4.26 3.43
C ALA A 74 -18.69 5.50 4.17
N GLU A 75 -17.83 6.49 4.42
CA GLU A 75 -18.19 7.78 5.00
C GLU A 75 -19.15 8.57 4.09
N ASP A 76 -18.83 8.68 2.79
CA ASP A 76 -19.69 9.30 1.78
C ASP A 76 -21.10 8.67 1.84
N LEU A 77 -21.18 7.34 1.86
CA LEU A 77 -22.46 6.62 1.95
C LEU A 77 -23.22 6.90 3.25
N LEU A 78 -22.55 6.82 4.40
CA LEU A 78 -23.18 7.07 5.70
C LEU A 78 -23.66 8.53 5.82
N GLY A 79 -22.91 9.48 5.27
CA GLY A 79 -23.28 10.89 5.20
C GLY A 79 -24.52 11.11 4.35
N ASP A 80 -24.54 10.56 3.12
CA ASP A 80 -25.70 10.64 2.23
C ASP A 80 -26.95 10.00 2.85
N MET A 81 -26.78 8.88 3.57
CA MET A 81 -27.88 8.25 4.31
C MET A 81 -28.40 9.14 5.44
N GLY A 82 -27.51 9.76 6.21
CA GLY A 82 -27.87 10.72 7.26
C GLY A 82 -28.69 11.88 6.69
N SER A 83 -28.24 12.44 5.55
CA SER A 83 -28.99 13.48 4.82
C SER A 83 -30.35 13.00 4.32
N PHE A 84 -30.42 11.78 3.76
CA PHE A 84 -31.68 11.19 3.31
C PHE A 84 -32.67 11.02 4.46
N LEU A 85 -32.22 10.46 5.59
CA LEU A 85 -33.04 10.28 6.79
C LEU A 85 -33.49 11.61 7.39
N GLY A 86 -32.58 12.59 7.47
CA GLY A 86 -32.89 13.93 7.97
C GLY A 86 -33.91 14.68 7.12
N SER A 87 -33.98 14.40 5.82
CA SER A 87 -34.92 15.04 4.89
C SER A 87 -36.39 14.70 5.18
N PHE A 88 -36.66 13.59 5.88
CA PHE A 88 -38.02 13.22 6.29
C PHE A 88 -38.53 14.01 7.50
N ALA A 89 -37.66 14.67 8.27
CA ALA A 89 -38.05 15.36 9.51
C ALA A 89 -38.90 16.63 9.29
N GLY A 90 -39.00 17.13 8.05
CA GLY A 90 -39.68 18.40 7.74
C GLY A 90 -40.57 18.38 6.50
N SER A 91 -40.68 17.26 5.78
CA SER A 91 -41.44 17.17 4.53
C SER A 91 -42.25 15.89 4.45
N LYS A 92 -43.48 15.99 3.91
CA LYS A 92 -44.30 14.83 3.51
C LYS A 92 -43.94 14.30 2.13
N GLU A 93 -43.08 15.00 1.39
CA GLU A 93 -42.63 14.59 0.07
C GLU A 93 -41.49 13.59 0.16
N ILE A 94 -41.46 12.64 -0.77
CA ILE A 94 -40.39 11.66 -0.89
C ILE A 94 -39.09 12.40 -1.28
N PRO A 95 -38.01 12.30 -0.48
CA PRO A 95 -36.76 13.03 -0.73
C PRO A 95 -35.95 12.35 -1.84
N ARG A 96 -36.37 12.58 -3.09
CA ARG A 96 -35.80 11.94 -4.29
C ARG A 96 -34.33 12.26 -4.51
N GLU A 97 -33.92 13.52 -4.38
CA GLU A 97 -32.52 13.89 -4.59
C GLU A 97 -31.58 13.30 -3.53
N PRO A 98 -31.86 13.40 -2.22
CA PRO A 98 -31.08 12.69 -1.21
C PRO A 98 -31.08 11.18 -1.42
N GLY A 99 -32.19 10.57 -1.86
CA GLY A 99 -32.23 9.14 -2.16
C GLY A 99 -31.34 8.74 -3.34
N LYS A 100 -31.27 9.55 -4.39
CA LYS A 100 -30.32 9.34 -5.51
C LYS A 100 -28.86 9.42 -5.05
N GLN A 101 -28.55 10.32 -4.10
CA GLN A 101 -27.20 10.41 -3.52
C GLN A 101 -26.82 9.12 -2.79
N VAL A 102 -27.71 8.59 -1.93
CA VAL A 102 -27.49 7.29 -1.26
C VAL A 102 -27.23 6.17 -2.27
N MET A 103 -28.01 6.10 -3.35
CA MET A 103 -27.79 5.09 -4.38
C MET A 103 -26.42 5.26 -5.05
N LYS A 104 -26.04 6.49 -5.39
CA LYS A 104 -24.77 6.81 -6.04
C LYS A 104 -23.58 6.43 -5.14
N SER A 105 -23.59 6.81 -3.87
CA SER A 105 -22.51 6.48 -2.93
C SER A 105 -22.47 4.99 -2.63
N ALA A 106 -23.62 4.31 -2.58
CA ALA A 106 -23.68 2.86 -2.44
C ALA A 106 -23.01 2.15 -3.61
N PHE A 107 -23.32 2.51 -4.85
CA PHE A 107 -22.64 1.97 -6.03
C PHE A 107 -21.15 2.34 -6.06
N ALA A 108 -20.78 3.55 -5.66
CA ALA A 108 -19.38 3.96 -5.60
C ALA A 108 -18.57 3.09 -4.64
N LEU A 109 -19.14 2.69 -3.50
CA LEU A 109 -18.49 1.80 -2.56
C LEU A 109 -18.29 0.39 -3.14
N THR A 110 -19.22 -0.11 -3.96
CA THR A 110 -19.11 -1.48 -4.53
C THR A 110 -17.86 -1.70 -5.38
N ALA A 111 -17.26 -0.63 -5.91
CA ALA A 111 -16.03 -0.72 -6.69
C ALA A 111 -14.76 -0.96 -5.84
N TYR A 112 -14.81 -0.72 -4.53
CA TYR A 112 -13.65 -0.73 -3.65
C TYR A 112 -13.77 -1.67 -2.46
N ALA A 113 -15.00 -2.10 -2.15
CA ALA A 113 -15.28 -2.95 -1.01
C ALA A 113 -15.36 -4.44 -1.41
N PRO A 114 -15.22 -5.37 -0.45
CA PRO A 114 -15.31 -6.80 -0.71
C PRO A 114 -16.75 -7.21 -0.94
N VAL A 115 -16.94 -8.44 -1.44
CA VAL A 115 -18.24 -8.98 -1.85
C VAL A 115 -19.31 -8.85 -0.75
N GLU A 116 -18.94 -9.07 0.51
CA GLU A 116 -19.86 -8.99 1.65
C GLU A 116 -20.37 -7.56 1.87
N LEU A 117 -19.50 -6.56 1.77
CA LEU A 117 -19.89 -5.15 1.93
C LEU A 117 -20.61 -4.65 0.67
N ASN A 118 -20.22 -5.14 -0.51
CA ASN A 118 -20.86 -4.83 -1.79
C ASN A 118 -22.31 -5.30 -1.81
N TYR A 119 -22.57 -6.51 -1.31
CA TYR A 119 -23.92 -7.04 -1.24
C TYR A 119 -24.82 -6.13 -0.39
N VAL A 120 -24.33 -5.68 0.77
CA VAL A 120 -25.08 -4.78 1.64
C VAL A 120 -25.33 -3.42 0.97
N ALA A 121 -24.30 -2.82 0.36
CA ALA A 121 -24.42 -1.55 -0.34
C ALA A 121 -25.39 -1.64 -1.53
N LEU A 122 -25.33 -2.72 -2.30
CA LEU A 122 -26.22 -2.94 -3.43
C LEU A 122 -27.66 -3.15 -2.98
N LYS A 123 -27.88 -3.97 -1.95
CA LYS A 123 -29.20 -4.20 -1.36
C LYS A 123 -29.80 -2.87 -0.87
N LEU A 124 -28.99 -2.03 -0.23
CA LEU A 124 -29.39 -0.68 0.14
C LEU A 124 -29.83 0.15 -1.08
N ALA A 125 -29.00 0.26 -2.11
CA ALA A 125 -29.34 1.04 -3.30
C ALA A 125 -30.67 0.60 -3.93
N VAL A 126 -30.91 -0.71 -4.01
CA VAL A 126 -32.17 -1.28 -4.52
C VAL A 126 -33.35 -0.94 -3.60
N THR A 127 -33.20 -1.07 -2.28
CA THR A 127 -34.29 -0.74 -1.34
C THR A 127 -34.65 0.74 -1.35
N VAL A 128 -33.66 1.64 -1.48
CA VAL A 128 -33.90 3.07 -1.67
C VAL A 128 -34.64 3.31 -2.98
N GLN A 129 -34.23 2.69 -4.09
CA GLN A 129 -34.92 2.83 -5.36
C GLN A 129 -36.39 2.37 -5.27
N LEU A 130 -36.66 1.25 -4.58
CA LEU A 130 -38.01 0.76 -4.34
C LEU A 130 -38.84 1.76 -3.53
N GLY A 131 -38.25 2.34 -2.47
CA GLY A 131 -38.91 3.37 -1.66
C GLY A 131 -39.18 4.65 -2.44
N LEU A 132 -38.26 5.08 -3.31
CA LEU A 132 -38.45 6.25 -4.17
C LEU A 132 -39.51 6.04 -5.26
N SER A 133 -39.76 4.79 -5.64
CA SER A 133 -40.74 4.39 -6.65
C SER A 133 -42.09 3.97 -6.04
N ALA A 134 -42.21 3.99 -4.71
CA ALA A 134 -43.44 3.62 -4.02
C ALA A 134 -44.56 4.63 -4.32
N HIS A 135 -45.74 4.12 -4.65
CA HIS A 135 -46.95 4.91 -4.90
C HIS A 135 -48.01 4.73 -3.81
N THR A 136 -47.81 3.78 -2.88
CA THR A 136 -48.70 3.50 -1.76
C THR A 136 -47.94 3.50 -0.44
N ASN A 137 -48.66 3.73 0.67
CA ASN A 137 -48.07 3.69 2.01
C ASN A 137 -47.51 2.31 2.35
N GLU A 138 -48.17 1.22 1.96
CA GLU A 138 -47.67 -0.15 2.15
C GLU A 138 -46.35 -0.40 1.41
N GLN A 139 -46.22 0.09 0.17
CA GLN A 139 -44.97 -0.02 -0.58
C GLN A 139 -43.84 0.76 0.10
N MET A 140 -44.16 1.94 0.65
CA MET A 140 -43.19 2.76 1.38
C MET A 140 -42.75 2.09 2.68
N GLU A 141 -43.68 1.55 3.48
CA GLU A 141 -43.37 0.81 4.71
C GLU A 141 -42.55 -0.45 4.43
N SER A 142 -42.90 -1.20 3.38
CA SER A 142 -42.13 -2.36 2.93
C SER A 142 -40.70 -1.98 2.54
N ALA A 143 -40.52 -0.89 1.79
CA ALA A 143 -39.20 -0.40 1.41
C ALA A 143 -38.38 0.06 2.64
N ILE A 144 -39.00 0.72 3.63
CA ILE A 144 -38.34 1.12 4.88
C ILE A 144 -37.90 -0.12 5.68
N ALA A 145 -38.77 -1.13 5.80
CA ALA A 145 -38.45 -2.38 6.48
C ALA A 145 -37.29 -3.10 5.79
N ALA A 146 -37.32 -3.19 4.46
CA ALA A 146 -36.26 -3.79 3.66
C ALA A 146 -34.93 -3.02 3.79
N ALA A 147 -34.98 -1.69 3.84
CA ALA A 147 -33.81 -0.85 4.07
C ALA A 147 -33.20 -1.10 5.46
N LYS A 148 -34.01 -1.11 6.52
CA LYS A 148 -33.56 -1.45 7.90
C LYS A 148 -32.88 -2.82 7.95
N GLU A 149 -33.49 -3.82 7.32
CA GLU A 149 -32.94 -5.17 7.23
C GLU A 149 -31.69 -5.24 6.34
N SER A 150 -31.52 -4.32 5.40
CA SER A 150 -30.28 -4.23 4.61
C SER A 150 -29.12 -3.69 5.45
N PHE A 151 -29.40 -2.83 6.42
CA PHE A 151 -28.39 -2.33 7.35
C PHE A 151 -28.06 -3.28 8.50
N SER A 152 -28.91 -4.26 8.74
CA SER A 152 -28.63 -5.38 9.64
C SER A 152 -27.26 -5.98 9.27
N GLY A 153 -26.30 -5.90 10.20
CA GLY A 153 -24.96 -6.44 10.00
C GLY A 153 -23.97 -5.54 9.24
N TRP A 154 -24.36 -4.35 8.75
CA TRP A 154 -23.44 -3.42 8.08
C TRP A 154 -22.19 -3.13 8.93
N ASN A 155 -22.39 -2.71 10.18
CA ASN A 155 -21.29 -2.35 11.08
C ASN A 155 -20.36 -3.54 11.35
N GLY A 156 -20.93 -4.74 11.55
CA GLY A 156 -20.15 -5.96 11.74
C GLY A 156 -19.30 -6.31 10.52
N ASN A 157 -19.89 -6.26 9.32
CA ASN A 157 -19.20 -6.51 8.06
C ASN A 157 -18.15 -5.44 7.76
N TYR A 158 -18.44 -4.18 8.04
CA TYR A 158 -17.52 -3.06 7.87
C TYR A 158 -16.30 -3.20 8.79
N ILE A 159 -16.51 -3.42 10.10
CA ILE A 159 -15.41 -3.63 11.06
C ILE A 159 -14.58 -4.85 10.66
N LYS A 160 -15.23 -5.96 10.28
CA LYS A 160 -14.54 -7.16 9.83
C LYS A 160 -13.67 -6.87 8.62
N HIS A 161 -14.17 -6.11 7.64
CA HIS A 161 -13.39 -5.72 6.47
C HIS A 161 -12.25 -4.75 6.81
N MET A 162 -12.47 -3.77 7.68
CA MET A 162 -11.39 -2.87 8.11
C MET A 162 -10.25 -3.64 8.81
N ARG A 163 -10.58 -4.70 9.56
CA ARG A 163 -9.57 -5.59 10.15
C ARG A 163 -8.80 -6.41 9.10
N SER A 164 -9.40 -6.75 7.96
CA SER A 164 -8.68 -7.52 6.93
C SER A 164 -7.52 -6.72 6.31
N PHE A 165 -7.56 -5.38 6.32
CA PHE A 165 -6.42 -4.56 5.92
C PHE A 165 -5.24 -4.69 6.88
N GLU A 166 -5.48 -4.87 8.18
CA GLU A 166 -4.41 -5.17 9.15
C GLU A 166 -3.74 -6.52 8.83
N ASP A 167 -4.56 -7.53 8.56
CA ASP A 167 -4.07 -8.85 8.14
C ASP A 167 -3.25 -8.75 6.83
N GLU A 168 -3.68 -7.94 5.87
CA GLU A 168 -2.93 -7.68 4.64
C GLU A 168 -1.59 -6.96 4.90
N ARG A 169 -1.57 -5.97 5.80
CA ARG A 169 -0.31 -5.28 6.18
C ARG A 169 0.68 -6.24 6.83
N SER A 170 0.23 -7.14 7.71
CA SER A 170 1.13 -8.12 8.34
C SER A 170 1.81 -9.03 7.32
N LYS A 171 1.08 -9.47 6.28
CA LYS A 171 1.62 -10.29 5.18
C LYS A 171 2.65 -9.55 4.32
N CYS A 172 2.62 -8.22 4.28
CA CYS A 172 3.64 -7.44 3.56
C CYS A 172 5.03 -7.61 4.19
N SER A 173 5.13 -7.93 5.49
CA SER A 173 6.42 -8.14 6.17
C SER A 173 7.11 -9.47 5.83
N GLU A 174 6.37 -10.39 5.19
CA GLU A 174 6.86 -11.72 4.76
C GLU A 174 7.48 -11.70 3.35
N LEU A 175 7.40 -10.58 2.63
CA LEU A 175 8.02 -10.34 1.30
C LEU A 175 9.52 -10.05 1.40
#